data_AF-A0AB39R0C7-F1
#
_entry.id   AF-A0AB39R0C7-F1
#
_cell.length_a   1.000
_cell.length_b   1.000
_cell.length_c   1.000
_cell.angle_alpha   90.00
_cell.angle_beta   90.00
_cell.angle_gamma   90.00
#
_symmetry.space_group_name_H-M   'P 1'
#
loop_
_entity.id
_entity.type
_entity.pdbx_description
1 polymer ?
#
loop_
_entity_poly.entity_id
_entity_poly.type
_entity_poly.pdbx_seq_one_letter_code
_entity_poly.pdbx_strand_id
1 'polypeptide(L)'
;MVVQLGHRLRERGQAAQSLTLTLRFAGDTRWEKTRRLGEASAHDDDLRTLAYRLMDAAGLQRGRLTGLTLKGEDLLDADQVAQQISLDSAREARLLTEGAVDRIRAKYGPRAIGPAAVFRRAS
;
A
#
# COMPACT_ATOMS: atom_id res chain seq x y z
N MET A 1 3.01 4.21 -4.79
CA MET A 1 1.55 4.11 -4.58
C MET A 1 1.19 3.30 -3.35
N VAL A 2 1.49 1.99 -3.27
CA VAL A 2 1.13 1.17 -2.09
C VAL A 2 1.67 1.76 -0.77
N VAL A 3 2.98 2.05 -0.70
CA VAL A 3 3.61 2.68 0.48
C VAL A 3 2.96 4.01 0.86
N GLN A 4 2.51 4.79 -0.13
CA GLN A 4 1.82 6.06 0.13
C GLN A 4 0.40 5.85 0.64
N LEU A 5 -0.30 4.81 0.16
CA LEU A 5 -1.61 4.43 0.65
C LEU A 5 -1.52 3.92 2.09
N GLY A 6 -0.60 2.99 2.37
CA GLY A 6 -0.34 2.48 3.71
C GLY A 6 0.02 3.60 4.69
N HIS A 7 0.94 4.50 4.29
CA HIS A 7 1.27 5.68 5.10
C HIS A 7 0.04 6.55 5.41
N ARG A 8 -0.80 6.88 4.41
CA ARG A 8 -2.01 7.69 4.64
C ARG A 8 -3.04 7.00 5.53
N LEU A 9 -3.19 5.68 5.40
CA LEU A 9 -4.08 4.91 6.26
C LEU A 9 -3.58 4.95 7.71
N ARG A 10 -2.29 4.69 7.94
CA ARG A 10 -1.68 4.74 9.28
C ARG A 10 -1.67 6.15 9.88
N GLU A 11 -1.40 7.18 9.08
CA GLU A 11 -1.49 8.59 9.50
C GLU A 11 -2.90 8.94 10.01
N ARG A 12 -3.93 8.35 9.40
CA ARG A 12 -5.34 8.55 9.79
C ARG A 12 -5.83 7.59 10.86
N GLY A 13 -5.00 6.66 11.33
CA GLY A 13 -5.43 5.61 12.25
C GLY A 13 -6.49 4.68 11.65
N GLN A 14 -6.41 4.41 10.34
CA GLN A 14 -7.37 3.59 9.60
C GLN A 14 -6.72 2.35 8.99
N ALA A 15 -7.52 1.32 8.74
CA ALA A 15 -7.14 0.13 7.99
C ALA A 15 -8.18 -0.18 6.91
N ALA A 16 -7.75 -0.66 5.75
CA ALA A 16 -8.67 -1.01 4.66
C ALA A 16 -9.03 -2.50 4.71
N GLN A 17 -10.32 -2.84 4.57
CA GLN A 17 -10.74 -4.24 4.36
C GLN A 17 -10.70 -4.65 2.89
N SER A 18 -10.72 -3.68 1.98
CA SER A 18 -10.72 -3.95 0.54
C SER A 18 -9.84 -2.97 -0.23
N LEU A 19 -9.33 -3.44 -1.37
CA LEU A 19 -8.59 -2.63 -2.33
C LEU A 19 -9.30 -2.63 -3.67
N THR A 20 -9.45 -1.44 -4.23
CA THR A 20 -9.90 -1.21 -5.61
C THR A 20 -8.73 -0.76 -6.46
N LEU A 21 -8.43 -1.52 -7.50
CA LEU A 21 -7.49 -1.14 -8.56
C LEU A 21 -8.27 -0.67 -9.77
N THR A 22 -7.99 0.57 -10.21
CA THR A 22 -8.49 1.13 -11.46
C THR A 22 -7.34 1.35 -12.42
N LEU A 23 -7.45 0.79 -13.61
CA LEU A 23 -6.53 0.93 -14.74
C LEU A 23 -7.24 1.68 -15.87
N ARG A 24 -6.58 2.68 -16.42
CA ARG A 24 -7.04 3.45 -17.57
C ARG A 24 -6.15 3.16 -18.76
N PHE A 25 -6.74 2.93 -19.92
CA PHE A 25 -6.03 2.66 -21.16
C PHE A 25 -6.17 3.83 -22.13
N ALA A 26 -5.32 3.86 -23.15
CA ALA A 26 -5.54 4.72 -24.31
C ALA A 26 -6.84 4.30 -25.02
N GLY A 27 -7.62 5.25 -25.52
CA GLY A 27 -8.92 4.96 -26.14
C GLY A 27 -10.09 4.88 -25.15
N ASP A 28 -9.94 5.45 -23.95
CA ASP A 28 -10.98 5.62 -22.92
C ASP A 28 -11.53 4.34 -22.28
N THR A 29 -10.90 3.19 -22.53
CA THR A 29 -11.22 1.95 -21.82
C THR A 29 -10.69 2.00 -20.38
N ARG A 30 -11.52 1.53 -19.43
CA ARG A 30 -11.17 1.35 -18.01
C ARG A 30 -11.34 -0.11 -17.61
N TRP A 31 -10.42 -0.59 -16.78
CA TRP A 31 -10.58 -1.82 -16.04
C TRP A 31 -10.58 -1.49 -14.55
N GLU A 32 -11.55 -2.02 -13.81
CA GLU A 32 -11.68 -1.79 -12.38
C GLU A 32 -12.01 -3.09 -11.68
N LYS A 33 -11.32 -3.34 -10.57
CA LYS A 33 -11.60 -4.50 -9.73
C LYS A 33 -11.35 -4.21 -8.27
N THR A 34 -12.30 -4.64 -7.45
CA THR A 34 -12.21 -4.63 -5.99
C THR A 34 -11.99 -6.04 -5.47
N ARG A 35 -11.11 -6.18 -4.48
CA ARG A 35 -10.88 -7.42 -3.74
C ARG A 35 -10.75 -7.12 -2.25
N ARG A 36 -11.21 -8.07 -1.42
CA ARG A 36 -11.03 -8.01 0.03
C ARG A 36 -9.66 -8.55 0.43
N LEU A 37 -9.09 -7.95 1.47
CA LEU A 37 -7.98 -8.53 2.20
C LEU A 37 -8.48 -9.69 3.07
N GLY A 38 -7.58 -10.59 3.48
CA GLY A 38 -7.91 -11.61 4.47
C GLY A 38 -8.26 -11.00 5.82
N GLU A 39 -7.57 -9.92 6.18
CA GLU A 39 -7.77 -9.12 7.39
C GLU A 39 -7.64 -7.64 7.02
N ALA A 40 -8.36 -6.76 7.73
CA ALA A 40 -8.22 -5.33 7.53
C ALA A 40 -6.78 -4.89 7.82
N SER A 41 -6.16 -4.14 6.91
CA SER A 41 -4.75 -3.78 7.07
C SER A 41 -4.41 -2.39 6.52
N ALA A 42 -3.40 -1.79 7.14
CA ALA A 42 -2.72 -0.59 6.66
C ALA A 42 -1.24 -0.86 6.33
N HIS A 43 -0.80 -2.12 6.39
CA HIS A 43 0.60 -2.51 6.24
C HIS A 43 1.00 -2.68 4.78
N ASP A 44 2.22 -2.27 4.46
CA ASP A 44 2.63 -2.13 3.06
C ASP A 44 2.70 -3.49 2.36
N ASP A 45 2.99 -4.58 3.09
CA ASP A 45 3.12 -5.93 2.52
C ASP A 45 1.76 -6.56 2.20
N ASP A 46 0.77 -6.41 3.08
CA ASP A 46 -0.60 -6.89 2.87
C ASP A 46 -1.24 -6.18 1.67
N LEU A 47 -1.12 -4.85 1.65
CA LEU A 47 -1.65 -4.03 0.57
C LEU A 47 -0.93 -4.32 -0.76
N ARG A 48 0.38 -4.54 -0.74
CA ARG A 48 1.17 -4.86 -1.94
C ARG A 48 0.82 -6.22 -2.50
N THR A 49 0.69 -7.22 -1.64
CA THR A 49 0.32 -8.57 -2.03
C THR A 49 -1.02 -8.57 -2.76
N LEU A 50 -2.03 -7.88 -2.22
CA LEU A 50 -3.33 -7.78 -2.87
C LEU A 50 -3.30 -6.94 -4.14
N ALA A 51 -2.55 -5.83 -4.16
CA ALA A 51 -2.37 -5.01 -5.35
C ALA A 51 -1.73 -5.80 -6.50
N TYR A 52 -0.74 -6.65 -6.23
CA TYR A 52 -0.15 -7.53 -7.25
C TYR A 52 -1.14 -8.56 -7.77
N ARG A 53 -1.92 -9.20 -6.90
CA ARG A 53 -3.00 -10.12 -7.35
C ARG A 53 -4.03 -9.42 -8.24
N LEU A 54 -4.37 -8.16 -7.93
CA LEU A 54 -5.26 -7.35 -8.76
C LEU A 54 -4.63 -7.02 -10.12
N MET A 55 -3.34 -6.66 -10.15
CA MET A 55 -2.61 -6.41 -11.39
C MET A 55 -2.52 -7.67 -12.27
N ASP A 56 -2.24 -8.83 -11.68
CA ASP A 56 -2.18 -10.11 -12.39
C ASP A 56 -3.55 -10.47 -13.00
N ALA A 57 -4.63 -10.27 -12.22
CA ALA A 57 -5.99 -10.53 -12.67
C ALA A 57 -6.48 -9.59 -13.79
N ALA A 58 -5.84 -8.44 -13.98
CA ALA A 58 -6.16 -7.55 -15.09
C ALA A 58 -5.76 -8.14 -16.45
N GLY A 59 -4.88 -9.16 -16.46
CA GLY A 59 -4.53 -9.91 -17.67
C GLY A 59 -4.12 -9.01 -18.82
N LEU A 60 -3.26 -8.01 -18.56
CA LEU A 60 -2.96 -6.89 -19.45
C LEU A 60 -2.52 -7.33 -20.85
N GLN A 61 -3.47 -7.37 -21.80
CA GLN A 61 -3.20 -7.74 -23.19
C GLN A 61 -2.86 -6.49 -24.01
N ARG A 62 -1.58 -6.09 -24.01
CA ARG A 62 -0.96 -5.08 -24.90
C ARG A 62 -1.63 -3.68 -25.00
N GLY A 63 -2.60 -3.34 -24.18
CA GLY A 63 -3.17 -1.99 -24.11
C GLY A 63 -2.20 -1.00 -23.47
N ARG A 64 -2.00 0.17 -24.08
CA ARG A 64 -1.19 1.25 -23.47
C ARG A 64 -1.90 1.78 -22.23
N LEU A 65 -1.34 1.52 -21.06
CA LEU A 65 -1.83 2.08 -19.79
C LEU A 65 -1.53 3.59 -19.74
N THR A 66 -2.55 4.39 -19.45
CA THR A 66 -2.48 5.85 -19.31
C THR A 66 -2.67 6.31 -17.86
N GLY A 67 -3.21 5.47 -16.99
CA GLY A 67 -3.37 5.79 -15.58
C GLY A 67 -3.60 4.56 -14.72
N LEU A 68 -3.17 4.64 -13.46
CA LEU A 68 -3.34 3.62 -12.44
C LEU A 68 -3.75 4.30 -11.14
N THR A 69 -4.82 3.82 -10.51
CA THR A 69 -5.28 4.29 -9.20
C THR A 69 -5.49 3.10 -8.28
N LEU A 70 -4.97 3.20 -7.07
CA LEU A 70 -5.19 2.22 -6.01
C LEU A 70 -5.92 2.93 -4.86
N LYS A 71 -7.05 2.37 -4.43
CA LYS A 71 -7.92 2.93 -3.40
C LYS A 71 -8.17 1.88 -2.31
N GLY A 72 -8.00 2.28 -1.05
CA GLY A 72 -8.48 1.53 0.10
C GLY A 72 -9.97 1.80 0.33
N GLU A 73 -10.74 0.74 0.55
CA GLU A 73 -12.18 0.76 0.76
C GLU A 73 -12.54 0.02 2.05
N ASP A 74 -13.79 0.19 2.49
CA ASP A 74 -14.32 -0.40 3.73
C ASP A 74 -13.38 -0.13 4.91
N LEU A 75 -13.13 1.15 5.19
CA LEU A 75 -12.16 1.56 6.20
C LEU A 75 -12.69 1.27 7.61
N LEU A 76 -11.83 0.68 8.44
CA LEU A 76 -12.02 0.54 9.87
C LEU A 76 -11.07 1.44 10.63
N ASP A 77 -11.47 1.81 11.84
CA ASP A 77 -10.54 2.37 12.81
C ASP A 77 -9.48 1.31 13.17
N ALA A 78 -8.22 1.71 13.22
CA ALA A 78 -7.10 0.79 13.42
C ALA A 78 -7.12 0.11 14.79
N ASP A 79 -7.80 0.69 15.78
CA ASP A 79 -8.02 0.11 17.11
C ASP A 79 -9.06 -1.02 17.11
N GLN A 80 -9.93 -1.09 16.10
CA GLN A 80 -10.91 -2.14 15.88
C GLN A 80 -10.35 -3.35 15.11
N VAL A 81 -9.14 -3.20 14.55
CA VAL A 81 -8.47 -4.29 13.83
C VAL A 81 -7.78 -5.20 14.85
N ALA A 82 -8.19 -6.47 14.89
CA ALA A 82 -7.49 -7.47 15.69
C ALA A 82 -6.03 -7.59 15.21
N GLN A 83 -5.07 -7.26 16.06
CA GLN A 83 -3.66 -7.48 15.79
C GLN A 83 -3.26 -8.88 16.23
N GLN A 84 -3.08 -9.78 15.27
CA GLN A 84 -2.46 -11.07 15.54
C GLN A 84 -0.93 -10.95 15.49
N ILE A 85 -0.26 -11.32 16.58
CA ILE A 85 1.20 -11.40 16.63
C ILE A 85 1.64 -12.58 15.76
N SER A 86 2.61 -12.34 14.87
CA SER A 86 3.23 -13.39 14.08
C SER A 86 4.47 -13.95 14.76
N LEU A 87 4.71 -15.25 14.62
CA LEU A 87 6.00 -15.85 14.97
C LEU A 87 7.07 -15.60 13.90
N ASP A 88 6.69 -15.03 12.75
CA ASP A 88 7.63 -14.59 11.72
C ASP A 88 8.29 -13.28 12.14
N SER A 89 9.50 -13.39 12.69
CA SER A 89 10.28 -12.23 13.13
C SER A 89 10.62 -11.25 12.00
N ALA A 90 10.70 -11.71 10.75
CA ALA A 90 10.93 -10.82 9.62
C ALA A 90 9.69 -9.97 9.33
N ARG A 91 8.49 -10.53 9.50
CA ARG A 91 7.24 -9.78 9.44
C ARG A 91 7.17 -8.74 10.55
N GLU A 92 7.38 -9.14 11.80
CA GLU A 92 7.34 -8.22 12.95
C GLU A 92 8.34 -7.06 12.80
N ALA A 93 9.56 -7.35 12.34
CA ALA A 93 10.56 -6.32 12.07
C ALA A 93 10.11 -5.31 11.00
N ARG A 94 9.40 -5.75 9.96
CA ARG A 94 8.84 -4.86 8.93
C ARG A 94 7.75 -3.94 9.50
N LEU A 95 6.83 -4.49 10.31
CA LEU A 95 5.76 -3.72 10.94
C LEU A 95 6.33 -2.61 11.84
N LEU A 96 7.33 -2.94 12.66
CA LEU A 96 8.04 -1.96 13.49
C LEU A 96 8.77 -0.91 12.64
N THR A 97 9.36 -1.33 11.53
CA THR A 97 10.08 -0.43 10.61
C THR A 97 9.13 0.58 9.96
N GLU A 98 7.93 0.18 9.55
CA GLU A 98 6.93 1.09 8.98
C GLU A 98 6.59 2.23 9.96
N GLY A 99 6.28 1.89 11.22
CA GLY A 99 6.00 2.89 12.25
C GLY A 99 7.21 3.78 12.57
N ALA A 100 8.44 3.25 12.51
CA ALA A 100 9.65 4.06 12.65
C ALA A 100 9.84 5.03 11.48
N VAL A 101 9.63 4.56 10.25
CA VAL A 101 9.68 5.38 9.02
C VAL A 101 8.65 6.50 9.08
N ASP A 102 7.43 6.20 9.51
CA ASP A 102 6.35 7.18 9.63
C ASP A 102 6.71 8.27 10.65
N ARG A 103 7.25 7.89 11.82
CA ARG A 103 7.73 8.85 12.83
C ARG A 103 8.88 9.73 12.31
N ILE A 104 9.83 9.16 11.56
CA ILE A 104 10.94 9.93 10.96
C ILE A 104 10.38 10.93 9.94
N ARG A 105 9.43 10.53 9.10
CA ARG A 105 8.80 11.43 8.11
C ARG A 105 8.00 12.54 8.77
N ALA A 106 7.26 12.23 9.84
CA ALA A 106 6.51 13.23 10.59
C ALA A 106 7.45 14.27 11.23
N LYS A 107 8.60 13.84 11.76
CA LYS A 107 9.54 14.73 12.44
C LYS A 107 10.45 15.53 11.51
N TYR A 108 10.94 14.91 10.44
CA TYR A 108 12.01 15.47 9.59
C TYR A 108 11.56 15.74 8.15
N GLY A 109 10.29 15.51 7.85
CA GLY A 109 9.70 15.71 6.54
C GLY A 109 9.70 14.45 5.66
N PRO A 110 8.86 14.44 4.60
CA PRO A 110 8.55 13.25 3.82
C PRO A 110 9.73 12.64 3.05
N ARG A 111 10.80 13.42 2.83
CA ARG A 111 12.02 12.99 2.11
C ARG A 111 13.18 12.61 3.03
N ALA A 112 13.00 12.66 4.36
CA ALA A 112 14.06 12.36 5.31
C ALA A 112 14.51 10.90 5.29
N ILE A 113 13.60 9.98 4.92
CA ILE A 113 13.87 8.55 4.79
C ILE A 113 13.12 7.95 3.61
N GLY A 114 13.78 7.02 2.93
CA GLY A 114 13.27 6.35 1.75
C GLY A 114 14.22 5.25 1.26
N PRO A 115 13.90 4.61 0.13
CA PRO A 115 14.75 3.57 -0.43
C PRO A 115 16.18 4.07 -0.67
N ALA A 116 17.19 3.30 -0.26
CA ALA A 116 18.59 3.68 -0.48
C ALA A 116 18.89 3.98 -1.96
N ALA A 117 18.26 3.23 -2.88
CA ALA A 117 18.40 3.40 -4.32
C ALA A 117 17.95 4.78 -4.85
N VAL A 118 17.12 5.53 -4.12
CA VAL A 118 16.68 6.89 -4.55
C VAL A 118 17.53 8.00 -3.96
N PHE A 119 18.41 7.70 -3.00
CA PHE A 119 19.40 8.66 -2.52
C PHE A 119 20.64 8.55 -3.41
N ARG A 120 20.96 9.62 -4.17
CA ARG A 120 22.27 9.71 -4.81
C ARG A 120 23.33 9.69 -3.71
N ARG A 121 24.42 8.94 -3.92
CA ARG A 121 25.65 9.10 -3.14
C ARG A 121 25.96 10.59 -3.05
N ALA A 122 26.06 11.11 -1.85
CA ALA A 122 26.74 12.38 -1.62
C ALA A 122 28.18 12.18 -2.09
N SER A 123 28.54 12.85 -3.18
CA SER A 123 29.93 13.02 -3.62
C SER A 123 30.57 14.09 -2.77
#